data_AF-A0A2V9SHK9-F1
#
_entry.id   AF-A0A2V9SHK9-F1
#
_cell.length_a   1.000
_cell.length_b   1.000
_cell.length_c   1.000
_cell.angle_alpha   90.00
_cell.angle_beta   90.00
_cell.angle_gamma   90.00
#
_symmetry.space_group_name_H-M   'P 1'
#
loop_
_entity.id
_entity.type
_entity.pdbx_description
1 polymer ?
#
loop_
_entity_poly.entity_id
_entity_poly.type
_entity_poly.pdbx_seq_one_letter_code
_entity_poly.pdbx_strand_id
1 'polypeptide(L)'
;EFNRTQRPGFIQVSMSYKPGAPTLVVPISAAEELRQKFVCDQCGCRYSSLGAAFFCPACGRNSAENTFSQAIEAVRKSLAALPAIREAVQAYSGADAAENTVREIVENSLARTVGAFQRVTEALFERVPGSRSIHRRKNVFQSIAEGSELWRVTIGKRYDDLLTPAEMADLTRFFQQRHLLAHCEGIVDQEYITKSGDQTYAVGQRLVVRVEAVHRTVNLVSKLTNELRKLV
;
A
#
# COMPACT_ATOMS: atom_id res chain seq x y z
N GLU A 1 16.50 27.33 -33.91
CA GLU A 1 15.91 28.28 -34.89
C GLU A 1 15.41 27.65 -36.19
N PHE A 2 15.45 26.33 -36.35
CA PHE A 2 15.07 25.62 -37.58
C PHE A 2 13.68 25.98 -38.11
N ASN A 3 12.64 25.96 -37.27
CA ASN A 3 11.27 26.29 -37.69
C ASN A 3 11.05 27.78 -37.98
N ARG A 4 11.84 28.69 -37.38
CA ARG A 4 11.73 30.15 -37.60
C ARG A 4 12.42 30.61 -38.88
N THR A 5 13.32 29.79 -39.43
CA THR A 5 14.08 30.10 -40.65
C THR A 5 13.48 29.47 -41.91
N GLN A 6 12.41 28.68 -41.77
CA GLN A 6 11.67 28.16 -42.92
C GLN A 6 10.89 29.27 -43.61
N ARG A 7 11.04 29.36 -44.94
CA ARG A 7 10.26 30.28 -45.78
C ARG A 7 9.05 29.54 -46.36
N PRO A 8 7.90 30.22 -46.58
CA PRO A 8 6.74 29.60 -47.20
C PRO A 8 7.10 29.16 -48.63
N GLY A 9 6.84 27.88 -48.94
CA GLY A 9 7.08 27.28 -50.26
C GLY A 9 6.15 26.08 -50.47
N PHE A 10 6.26 25.42 -51.62
CA PHE A 10 5.37 24.31 -52.01
C PHE A 10 5.45 23.08 -51.09
N ILE A 11 6.51 22.95 -50.30
CA ILE A 11 6.68 21.91 -49.29
C ILE A 11 7.10 22.59 -47.99
N GLN A 12 6.40 22.28 -46.90
CA GLN A 12 6.68 22.82 -45.58
C GLN A 12 7.16 21.69 -44.66
N VAL A 13 8.42 21.79 -44.19
CA VAL A 13 9.01 20.84 -43.24
C VAL A 13 9.07 21.51 -41.87
N SER A 14 8.55 20.84 -40.85
CA SER A 14 8.63 21.30 -39.46
C SER A 14 9.22 20.22 -38.58
N MET A 15 10.02 20.63 -37.60
CA MET A 15 10.64 19.74 -36.63
C MET A 15 10.10 20.06 -35.23
N SER A 16 9.43 19.11 -34.61
CA SER A 16 9.04 19.19 -33.21
C SER A 16 9.98 18.33 -32.37
N TYR A 17 10.69 18.96 -31.44
CA TYR A 17 11.55 18.28 -30.49
C TYR A 17 10.97 18.47 -29.09
N LYS A 18 10.58 17.36 -28.46
CA LYS A 18 10.33 17.32 -27.03
C LYS A 18 11.62 16.86 -26.37
N PRO A 19 12.30 17.72 -25.61
CA PRO A 19 13.43 17.27 -24.82
C PRO A 19 13.00 16.08 -23.96
N GLY A 20 13.82 15.04 -23.90
CA GLY A 20 13.65 14.00 -22.89
C GLY A 20 13.65 14.65 -21.50
N ALA A 21 12.95 14.04 -20.54
CA ALA A 21 13.00 14.50 -19.16
C ALA A 21 14.47 14.58 -18.71
N PRO A 22 14.91 15.68 -18.07
CA PRO A 22 16.29 15.78 -17.60
C PRO A 22 16.61 14.60 -16.69
N THR A 23 17.76 13.98 -16.90
CA THR A 23 18.24 12.91 -16.02
C THR A 23 18.42 13.49 -14.63
N LEU A 24 17.69 12.96 -13.64
CA LEU A 24 17.88 13.33 -12.25
C LEU A 24 19.30 12.90 -11.83
N VAL A 25 20.21 13.86 -11.66
CA VAL A 25 21.55 13.60 -11.15
C VAL A 25 21.44 13.45 -9.64
N VAL A 26 21.45 12.20 -9.16
CA VAL A 26 21.44 11.90 -7.74
C VAL A 26 22.89 11.90 -7.21
N PRO A 27 23.21 12.65 -6.14
CA PRO A 27 24.54 12.62 -5.53
C PRO A 27 24.98 11.20 -5.14
N ILE A 28 26.27 10.90 -5.30
CA ILE A 28 26.86 9.61 -4.90
C ILE A 28 26.64 9.35 -3.40
N SER A 29 26.63 10.41 -2.58
CA SER A 29 26.35 10.32 -1.15
C SER A 29 24.97 9.74 -0.83
N ALA A 30 23.98 9.86 -1.72
CA ALA A 30 22.64 9.29 -1.54
C ALA A 30 22.54 7.83 -2.03
N ALA A 31 23.61 7.26 -2.59
CA ALA A 31 23.59 5.93 -3.20
C ALA A 31 23.35 4.81 -2.16
N GLU A 32 23.78 5.00 -0.91
CA GLU A 32 23.59 4.06 0.18
C GLU A 32 22.13 4.02 0.65
N GLU A 33 21.51 5.18 0.81
CA GLU A 33 20.10 5.35 1.18
C GLU A 33 19.18 4.90 0.03
N LEU A 34 19.62 5.07 -1.21
CA LEU A 34 18.94 4.57 -2.42
C LEU A 34 18.98 3.05 -2.59
N ARG A 35 19.62 2.28 -1.70
CA ARG A 35 19.82 0.82 -1.89
C ARG A 35 18.55 -0.02 -1.99
N GLN A 36 17.34 0.54 -1.88
CA GLN A 36 16.13 -0.20 -2.25
C GLN A 36 16.17 -0.54 -3.74
N LYS A 37 16.55 -1.78 -4.03
CA LYS A 37 16.68 -2.31 -5.40
C LYS A 37 15.34 -2.87 -5.87
N PHE A 38 15.00 -2.54 -7.09
CA PHE A 38 13.82 -3.03 -7.79
C PHE A 38 14.24 -3.70 -9.10
N VAL A 39 13.48 -4.72 -9.50
CA VAL A 39 13.57 -5.33 -10.82
C VAL A 39 12.18 -5.29 -11.42
N CYS A 40 12.04 -4.70 -12.60
CA CYS A 40 10.76 -4.67 -13.30
C CYS A 40 10.40 -6.08 -13.80
N ASP A 41 9.19 -6.53 -13.48
CA ASP A 41 8.59 -7.80 -13.89
C ASP A 41 8.31 -7.89 -15.40
N GLN A 42 8.19 -6.75 -16.08
CA GLN A 42 7.92 -6.68 -17.52
C GLN A 42 9.18 -6.55 -18.36
N CYS A 43 10.02 -5.54 -18.08
CA CYS A 43 11.18 -5.22 -18.93
C CYS A 43 12.53 -5.63 -18.34
N GLY A 44 12.56 -6.19 -17.12
CA GLY A 44 13.80 -6.59 -16.44
C GLY A 44 14.69 -5.43 -15.96
N CYS A 45 14.27 -4.17 -16.16
CA CYS A 45 15.02 -3.00 -15.73
C CYS A 45 15.30 -3.06 -14.22
N ARG A 46 16.58 -2.89 -13.86
CA ARG A 46 17.05 -2.78 -12.47
C ARG A 46 17.17 -1.31 -12.10
N TYR A 47 16.56 -0.90 -11.01
CA TYR A 47 16.58 0.49 -10.58
C TYR A 47 16.50 0.62 -9.06
N SER A 48 16.73 1.82 -8.56
CA SER A 48 16.76 2.15 -7.14
C SER A 48 16.01 3.46 -6.86
N SER A 49 15.37 3.57 -5.70
CA SER A 49 14.65 4.79 -5.29
C SER A 49 14.75 5.05 -3.79
N LEU A 50 14.59 6.33 -3.41
CA LEU A 50 14.42 6.73 -2.02
C LEU A 50 12.96 6.47 -1.69
N GLY A 51 12.70 5.48 -0.85
CA GLY A 51 11.35 5.04 -0.56
C GLY A 51 10.72 4.23 -1.70
N ALA A 52 9.38 4.19 -1.72
CA ALA A 52 8.63 3.36 -2.66
C ALA A 52 8.70 3.88 -4.10
N ALA A 53 9.11 3.02 -5.04
CA ALA A 53 8.86 3.25 -6.46
C ALA A 53 7.51 2.66 -6.87
N PHE A 54 6.68 3.49 -7.51
CA PHE A 54 5.35 3.10 -7.98
C PHE A 54 5.29 2.70 -9.47
N PHE A 55 6.35 3.00 -10.22
CA PHE A 55 6.47 2.61 -11.62
C PHE A 55 7.92 2.31 -12.00
N CYS A 56 8.10 1.50 -13.05
CA CYS A 56 9.39 1.30 -13.67
C CYS A 56 9.81 2.55 -14.45
N PRO A 57 10.98 3.16 -14.17
CA PRO A 57 11.42 4.37 -14.87
C PRO A 57 11.73 4.14 -16.35
N ALA A 58 11.95 2.89 -16.77
CA ALA A 58 12.22 2.56 -18.17
C ALA A 58 10.94 2.38 -19.00
N CYS A 59 9.98 1.57 -18.53
CA CYS A 59 8.81 1.20 -19.34
C CYS A 59 7.46 1.71 -18.80
N GLY A 60 7.45 2.46 -17.69
CA GLY A 60 6.23 3.00 -17.09
C GLY A 60 5.32 1.95 -16.43
N ARG A 61 5.74 0.69 -16.34
CA ARG A 61 4.96 -0.39 -15.71
C ARG A 61 4.70 -0.07 -14.24
N ASN A 62 3.43 -0.11 -13.84
CA ASN A 62 3.03 0.02 -12.44
C ASN A 62 3.65 -1.11 -11.61
N SER A 63 4.48 -0.74 -10.62
CA SER A 63 5.20 -1.69 -9.77
C SER A 63 4.46 -2.02 -8.47
N ALA A 64 3.15 -1.76 -8.39
CA ALA A 64 2.33 -1.92 -7.19
C ALA A 64 2.52 -3.28 -6.48
N GLU A 65 2.72 -4.38 -7.21
CA GLU A 65 2.97 -5.69 -6.62
C GLU A 65 4.34 -5.80 -5.94
N ASN A 66 5.38 -5.24 -6.57
CA ASN A 66 6.71 -5.14 -5.98
C ASN A 66 6.68 -4.22 -4.75
N THR A 67 6.00 -3.07 -4.88
CA THR A 67 5.81 -2.11 -3.79
C THR A 67 5.06 -2.74 -2.62
N PHE A 68 4.02 -3.54 -2.88
CA PHE A 68 3.30 -4.29 -1.86
C PHE A 68 4.21 -5.29 -1.15
N SER A 69 4.95 -6.10 -1.90
CA SER A 69 5.86 -7.10 -1.34
C SER A 69 6.93 -6.45 -0.44
N GLN A 70 7.50 -5.32 -0.87
CA GLN A 70 8.45 -4.55 -0.07
C GLN A 70 7.80 -3.89 1.15
N ALA A 71 6.57 -3.38 1.03
CA ALA A 71 5.85 -2.79 2.15
C ALA A 71 5.57 -3.83 3.24
N ILE A 72 5.13 -5.04 2.85
CA ILE A 72 4.93 -6.16 3.76
C ILE A 72 6.24 -6.58 4.43
N GLU A 73 7.32 -6.67 3.66
CA GLU A 73 8.63 -7.03 4.21
C GLU A 73 9.17 -5.96 5.17
N ALA A 74 8.98 -4.68 4.84
CA ALA A 74 9.35 -3.59 5.73
C ALA A 74 8.56 -3.63 7.04
N VAL A 75 7.24 -3.89 6.98
CA VAL A 75 6.42 -4.07 8.19
C VAL A 75 6.94 -5.23 9.03
N ARG A 76 7.20 -6.39 8.43
CA ARG A 76 7.75 -7.56 9.15
C ARG A 76 9.07 -7.23 9.86
N LYS A 77 9.98 -6.55 9.17
CA LYS A 77 11.27 -6.12 9.75
C LYS A 77 11.09 -5.11 10.87
N SER A 78 10.19 -4.13 10.71
CA SER A 78 9.87 -3.16 11.77
C SER A 78 9.34 -3.85 13.02
N LEU A 79 8.43 -4.82 12.87
CA LEU A 79 7.89 -5.58 14.01
C LEU A 79 8.97 -6.45 14.68
N ALA A 80 9.83 -7.11 13.90
CA ALA A 80 10.93 -7.92 14.43
C ALA A 80 11.98 -7.09 15.18
N ALA A 81 12.17 -5.82 14.79
CA ALA A 81 13.11 -4.90 15.42
C ALA A 81 12.59 -4.24 16.71
N LEU A 82 11.30 -4.41 17.05
CA LEU A 82 10.68 -3.75 18.21
C LEU A 82 11.42 -3.95 19.53
N PRO A 83 11.93 -5.16 19.89
CA PRO A 83 12.66 -5.33 21.14
C PRO A 83 13.92 -4.46 21.23
N ALA A 84 14.71 -4.43 20.15
CA ALA A 84 15.93 -3.62 20.09
C ALA A 84 15.62 -2.11 20.06
N ILE A 85 14.57 -1.70 19.35
CA ILE A 85 14.11 -0.31 19.35
C ILE A 85 13.64 0.11 20.75
N ARG A 86 12.87 -0.74 21.43
CA ARG A 86 12.41 -0.48 22.80
C ARG A 86 13.59 -0.27 23.74
N GLU A 87 14.56 -1.18 23.72
CA GLU A 87 15.75 -1.10 24.58
C GLU A 87 16.55 0.20 24.32
N ALA A 88 16.80 0.52 23.05
CA ALA A 88 17.55 1.72 22.67
C ALA A 88 16.84 3.02 23.08
N VAL A 89 15.53 3.12 22.83
CA VAL A 89 14.74 4.30 23.21
C VAL A 89 14.63 4.40 24.73
N GLN A 90 14.46 3.28 25.44
CA GLN A 90 14.41 3.27 26.90
C GLN A 90 15.71 3.78 27.51
N ALA A 91 16.86 3.35 26.97
CA ALA A 91 18.17 3.79 27.45
C ALA A 91 18.40 5.30 27.24
N TYR A 92 17.85 5.88 26.16
CA TYR A 92 18.06 7.29 25.81
C TYR A 92 16.98 8.25 26.32
N SER A 93 15.72 7.81 26.40
CA SER A 93 14.56 8.68 26.64
C SER A 93 13.58 8.13 27.69
N GLY A 94 13.92 7.03 28.36
CA GLY A 94 13.11 6.44 29.43
C GLY A 94 11.99 5.51 28.95
N ALA A 95 11.37 4.82 29.90
CA ALA A 95 10.41 3.74 29.62
C ALA A 95 9.15 4.21 28.89
N ASP A 96 8.58 5.37 29.28
CA ASP A 96 7.36 5.90 28.66
C ASP A 96 7.57 6.24 27.18
N ALA A 97 8.72 6.85 26.85
CA ALA A 97 9.08 7.15 25.46
C ALA A 97 9.25 5.88 24.63
N ALA A 98 9.82 4.82 25.23
CA ALA A 98 9.98 3.53 24.57
C ALA A 98 8.64 2.87 24.24
N GLU A 99 7.71 2.81 25.19
CA GLU A 99 6.39 2.22 24.97
C GLU A 99 5.53 3.04 24.00
N ASN A 100 5.60 4.37 24.06
CA ASN A 100 4.94 5.23 23.08
C ASN A 100 5.49 4.99 21.66
N THR A 101 6.82 4.90 21.51
CA THR A 101 7.47 4.63 20.23
C THR A 101 7.07 3.27 19.66
N VAL A 102 7.06 2.22 20.50
CA VAL A 102 6.62 0.88 20.10
C VAL A 102 5.15 0.91 19.64
N ARG A 103 4.26 1.55 20.42
CA ARG A 103 2.85 1.70 20.05
C ARG A 103 2.70 2.37 18.69
N GLU A 104 3.38 3.49 18.47
CA GLU A 104 3.32 4.23 17.20
C GLU A 104 3.81 3.38 16.02
N ILE A 105 4.90 2.63 16.18
CA ILE A 105 5.41 1.72 15.13
C ILE A 105 4.37 0.64 14.80
N VAL A 106 3.73 0.05 15.81
CA VAL A 106 2.73 -1.01 15.61
C VAL A 106 1.47 -0.46 14.93
N GLU A 107 0.94 0.67 15.38
CA GLU A 107 -0.25 1.32 14.79
C GLU A 107 0.03 1.75 13.33
N ASN A 108 1.19 2.37 13.08
CA ASN A 108 1.61 2.74 11.73
C ASN A 108 1.83 1.53 10.82
N SER A 109 2.30 0.40 11.37
CA SER A 109 2.47 -0.84 10.63
C SER A 109 1.14 -1.43 10.15
N LEU A 110 0.08 -1.33 10.97
CA LEU A 110 -1.27 -1.70 10.55
C LEU A 110 -1.76 -0.81 9.40
N ALA A 111 -1.64 0.51 9.55
CA ALA A 111 -2.04 1.47 8.53
C ALA A 111 -1.28 1.28 7.20
N ARG A 112 0.03 1.04 7.28
CA ARG A 112 0.89 0.76 6.12
C ARG A 112 0.49 -0.52 5.41
N THR A 113 0.15 -1.57 6.15
CA THR A 113 -0.30 -2.86 5.60
C THR A 113 -1.60 -2.70 4.81
N VAL A 114 -2.60 -2.02 5.37
CA VAL A 114 -3.88 -1.75 4.71
C VAL A 114 -3.70 -0.87 3.47
N GLY A 115 -2.87 0.18 3.56
CA GLY A 115 -2.56 1.05 2.43
C GLY A 115 -1.85 0.31 1.28
N ALA A 116 -0.91 -0.58 1.61
CA ALA A 116 -0.26 -1.43 0.62
C ALA A 116 -1.25 -2.37 -0.06
N PHE A 117 -2.13 -3.01 0.70
CA PHE A 117 -3.18 -3.89 0.17
C PHE A 117 -4.12 -3.14 -0.79
N GLN A 118 -4.55 -1.93 -0.42
CA GLN A 118 -5.39 -1.10 -1.28
C GLN A 118 -4.73 -0.87 -2.65
N ARG A 119 -3.47 -0.41 -2.65
CA ARG A 119 -2.74 -0.06 -3.88
C ARG A 119 -2.53 -1.27 -4.79
N VAL A 120 -2.17 -2.43 -4.24
CA VAL A 120 -2.01 -3.64 -5.05
C VAL A 120 -3.36 -4.12 -5.60
N THR A 121 -4.42 -4.04 -4.81
CA THR A 121 -5.75 -4.48 -5.25
C THR A 121 -6.30 -3.59 -6.36
N GLU A 122 -6.08 -2.27 -6.31
CA GLU A 122 -6.41 -1.36 -7.41
C GLU A 122 -5.65 -1.71 -8.69
N ALA A 123 -4.35 -1.99 -8.57
CA ALA A 123 -3.53 -2.36 -9.72
C ALA A 123 -3.90 -3.73 -10.32
N LEU A 124 -4.32 -4.70 -9.49
CA LEU A 124 -4.85 -5.98 -9.95
C LEU A 124 -6.21 -5.78 -10.63
N PHE A 125 -7.09 -4.97 -10.04
CA PHE A 125 -8.41 -4.68 -10.59
C PHE A 125 -8.33 -4.02 -11.97
N GLU A 126 -7.38 -3.11 -12.19
CA GLU A 126 -7.14 -2.47 -13.49
C GLU A 126 -6.72 -3.44 -14.61
N ARG A 127 -6.29 -4.66 -14.28
CA ARG A 127 -5.98 -5.71 -15.27
C ARG A 127 -7.22 -6.45 -15.75
N VAL A 128 -8.30 -6.43 -14.97
CA VAL A 128 -9.54 -7.13 -15.33
C VAL A 128 -10.17 -6.45 -16.56
N PRO A 129 -10.54 -7.21 -17.60
CA PRO A 129 -11.24 -6.67 -18.77
C PRO A 129 -12.51 -5.90 -18.39
N GLY A 130 -12.69 -4.69 -18.93
CA GLY A 130 -13.86 -3.85 -18.64
C GLY A 130 -13.84 -3.13 -17.27
N SER A 131 -12.82 -3.32 -16.43
CA SER A 131 -12.72 -2.66 -15.12
C SER A 131 -12.63 -1.13 -15.19
N ARG A 132 -12.10 -0.59 -16.30
CA ARG A 132 -11.94 0.85 -16.51
C ARG A 132 -13.26 1.59 -16.72
N SER A 133 -14.29 0.91 -17.21
CA SER A 133 -15.63 1.49 -17.37
C SER A 133 -16.47 1.42 -16.08
N ILE A 134 -16.01 0.70 -15.06
CA ILE A 134 -16.73 0.58 -13.79
C ILE A 134 -16.43 1.81 -12.93
N HIS A 135 -17.46 2.63 -12.68
CA HIS A 135 -17.36 3.75 -11.75
C HIS A 135 -17.08 3.26 -10.34
N ARG A 136 -16.06 3.84 -9.69
CA ARG A 136 -15.68 3.53 -8.32
C ARG A 136 -15.27 4.80 -7.59
N ARG A 137 -15.67 4.91 -6.32
CA ARG A 137 -15.18 5.98 -5.45
C ARG A 137 -13.69 5.82 -5.17
N LYS A 138 -13.01 6.92 -4.84
CA LYS A 138 -11.62 6.87 -4.36
C LYS A 138 -11.52 5.98 -3.12
N ASN A 139 -10.44 5.19 -3.04
CA ASN A 139 -10.12 4.32 -1.92
C ASN A 139 -11.18 3.24 -1.60
N VAL A 140 -11.95 2.78 -2.59
CA VAL A 140 -12.97 1.74 -2.41
C VAL A 140 -12.42 0.48 -1.73
N PHE A 141 -11.17 0.09 -2.03
CA PHE A 141 -10.53 -1.09 -1.45
C PHE A 141 -10.03 -0.91 0.00
N GLN A 142 -10.22 0.26 0.61
CA GLN A 142 -10.09 0.42 2.07
C GLN A 142 -11.36 -0.06 2.81
N SER A 143 -12.43 -0.35 2.09
CA SER A 143 -13.65 -0.97 2.61
C SER A 143 -13.69 -2.43 2.15
N ILE A 144 -13.64 -3.36 3.10
CA ILE A 144 -13.69 -4.81 2.79
C ILE A 144 -15.00 -5.17 2.08
N ALA A 145 -16.12 -4.62 2.55
CA ALA A 145 -17.44 -4.88 1.98
C ALA A 145 -17.55 -4.36 0.54
N GLU A 146 -17.21 -3.10 0.30
CA GLU A 146 -17.31 -2.51 -1.05
C GLU A 146 -16.26 -3.09 -2.00
N GLY A 147 -15.04 -3.36 -1.52
CA GLY A 147 -14.02 -4.04 -2.31
C GLY A 147 -14.46 -5.45 -2.73
N SER A 148 -14.99 -6.24 -1.79
CA SER A 148 -15.52 -7.59 -2.06
C SER A 148 -16.66 -7.56 -3.08
N GLU A 149 -17.57 -6.59 -2.94
CA GLU A 149 -18.67 -6.40 -3.88
C GLU A 149 -18.19 -6.02 -5.29
N LEU A 150 -17.17 -5.16 -5.37
CA LEU A 150 -16.59 -4.76 -6.64
C LEU A 150 -15.95 -5.96 -7.38
N TRP A 151 -15.28 -6.87 -6.67
CA TRP A 151 -14.79 -8.11 -7.27
C TRP A 151 -15.95 -9.04 -7.68
N ARG A 152 -17.03 -9.11 -6.89
CA ARG A 152 -18.21 -9.92 -7.22
C ARG A 152 -18.82 -9.50 -8.54
N VAL A 153 -19.06 -8.22 -8.75
CA VAL A 153 -19.71 -7.72 -9.97
C VAL A 153 -18.82 -7.83 -11.20
N THR A 154 -17.50 -7.85 -11.01
CA THR A 154 -16.55 -7.81 -12.13
C THR A 154 -16.12 -9.21 -12.57
N ILE A 155 -15.86 -10.13 -11.63
CA ILE A 155 -15.35 -11.48 -11.92
C ILE A 155 -16.15 -12.60 -11.26
N GLY A 156 -17.26 -12.29 -10.57
CA GLY A 156 -18.12 -13.29 -9.92
C GLY A 156 -17.55 -13.89 -8.63
N LYS A 157 -16.48 -13.30 -8.06
CA LYS A 157 -15.83 -13.78 -6.82
C LYS A 157 -15.83 -12.71 -5.73
N ARG A 158 -16.10 -13.12 -4.50
CA ARG A 158 -16.03 -12.32 -3.28
C ARG A 158 -14.78 -12.65 -2.48
N TYR A 159 -14.41 -11.79 -1.55
CA TYR A 159 -13.38 -12.15 -0.56
C TYR A 159 -13.80 -13.34 0.30
N ASP A 160 -15.09 -13.48 0.57
CA ASP A 160 -15.69 -14.62 1.28
C ASP A 160 -15.49 -15.97 0.56
N ASP A 161 -15.24 -15.95 -0.75
CA ASP A 161 -14.92 -17.16 -1.53
C ASP A 161 -13.43 -17.54 -1.43
N LEU A 162 -12.59 -16.63 -0.95
CA LEU A 162 -11.11 -16.74 -0.94
C LEU A 162 -10.54 -16.91 0.47
N LEU A 163 -11.34 -16.56 1.49
CA LEU A 163 -10.99 -16.59 2.89
C LEU A 163 -12.04 -17.36 3.68
N THR A 164 -11.62 -18.04 4.74
CA THR A 164 -12.55 -18.69 5.66
C THR A 164 -13.36 -17.64 6.45
N PRO A 165 -14.52 -18.01 7.03
CA PRO A 165 -15.33 -17.06 7.81
C PRO A 165 -14.56 -16.38 8.96
N ALA A 166 -13.69 -17.13 9.65
CA ALA A 166 -12.85 -16.59 10.72
C ALA A 166 -11.79 -15.60 10.17
N GLU A 167 -11.18 -15.91 9.03
CA GLU A 167 -10.24 -15.00 8.36
C GLU A 167 -10.92 -13.72 7.86
N MET A 168 -12.16 -13.82 7.38
CA MET A 168 -12.96 -12.67 6.97
C MET A 168 -13.35 -11.78 8.16
N ALA A 169 -13.71 -12.37 9.29
CA ALA A 169 -14.00 -11.64 10.52
C ALA A 169 -12.74 -10.88 11.01
N ASP A 170 -11.59 -11.56 11.07
CA ASP A 170 -10.30 -10.95 11.40
C ASP A 170 -9.98 -9.78 10.46
N LEU A 171 -10.04 -10.01 9.13
CA LEU A 171 -9.73 -9.00 8.13
C LEU A 171 -10.63 -7.77 8.27
N THR A 172 -11.94 -7.99 8.46
CA THR A 172 -12.92 -6.92 8.68
C THR A 172 -12.56 -6.12 9.92
N ARG A 173 -12.29 -6.80 11.05
CA ARG A 173 -11.90 -6.15 12.30
C ARG A 173 -10.66 -5.29 12.14
N PHE A 174 -9.60 -5.78 11.49
CA PHE A 174 -8.36 -5.01 11.31
C PHE A 174 -8.53 -3.79 10.41
N PHE A 175 -9.39 -3.87 9.39
CA PHE A 175 -9.71 -2.71 8.54
C PHE A 175 -10.53 -1.66 9.29
N GLN A 176 -11.46 -2.08 10.16
CA GLN A 176 -12.18 -1.16 11.05
C GLN A 176 -11.24 -0.55 12.10
N GLN A 177 -10.29 -1.30 12.65
CA GLN A 177 -9.26 -0.76 13.54
C GLN A 177 -8.43 0.32 12.87
N ARG A 178 -8.00 0.10 11.62
CA ARG A 178 -7.30 1.12 10.83
C ARG A 178 -8.17 2.36 10.61
N HIS A 179 -9.47 2.21 10.40
CA HIS A 179 -10.39 3.34 10.28
C HIS A 179 -10.40 4.20 11.56
N LEU A 180 -10.51 3.56 12.73
CA LEU A 180 -10.45 4.26 14.01
C LEU A 180 -9.11 5.01 14.20
N LEU A 181 -7.98 4.38 13.88
CA LEU A 181 -6.67 5.03 13.97
C LEU A 181 -6.55 6.25 13.05
N ALA A 182 -7.14 6.20 11.86
CA ALA A 182 -7.03 7.25 10.86
C ALA A 182 -7.99 8.43 11.10
N HIS A 183 -9.14 8.20 11.73
CA HIS A 183 -10.24 9.17 11.78
C HIS A 183 -10.78 9.46 13.17
N CYS A 184 -10.53 8.58 14.15
CA CYS A 184 -11.07 8.68 15.49
C CYS A 184 -9.96 8.68 16.55
N GLU A 185 -8.70 8.94 16.16
CA GLU A 185 -7.53 8.87 17.05
C GLU A 185 -7.38 7.52 17.79
N GLY A 186 -7.96 6.45 17.21
CA GLY A 186 -8.05 5.13 17.81
C GLY A 186 -9.16 4.95 18.86
N ILE A 187 -10.03 5.94 19.07
CA ILE A 187 -11.20 5.84 19.97
C ILE A 187 -12.29 5.03 19.30
N VAL A 188 -12.82 4.04 20.01
CA VAL A 188 -13.86 3.14 19.53
C VAL A 188 -15.20 3.85 19.43
N ASP A 189 -15.84 3.77 18.26
CA ASP A 189 -17.18 4.29 17.99
C ASP A 189 -18.21 3.16 17.80
N GLN A 190 -19.48 3.55 17.65
CA GLN A 190 -20.57 2.59 17.45
C GLN A 190 -20.47 1.88 16.09
N GLU A 191 -19.91 2.55 15.08
CA GLU A 191 -19.75 1.99 13.74
C GLU A 191 -18.77 0.81 13.76
N TYR A 192 -17.67 0.93 14.49
CA TYR A 192 -16.69 -0.12 14.73
C TYR A 192 -17.33 -1.37 15.34
N ILE A 193 -18.07 -1.23 16.44
CA ILE A 193 -18.72 -2.36 17.12
C ILE A 193 -19.69 -3.06 16.18
N THR A 194 -20.51 -2.28 15.48
CA THR A 194 -21.53 -2.79 14.56
C THR A 194 -20.91 -3.56 13.38
N LYS A 195 -19.83 -3.05 12.79
CA LYS A 195 -19.20 -3.66 11.61
C LYS A 195 -18.23 -4.78 11.93
N SER A 196 -17.48 -4.68 13.03
CA SER A 196 -16.46 -5.66 13.40
C SER A 196 -17.00 -6.78 14.29
N GLY A 197 -18.10 -6.55 15.01
CA GLY A 197 -18.60 -7.47 16.03
C GLY A 197 -17.65 -7.63 17.23
N ASP A 198 -16.68 -6.73 17.39
CA ASP A 198 -15.71 -6.80 18.47
C ASP A 198 -16.36 -6.50 19.82
N GLN A 199 -16.32 -7.48 20.73
CA GLN A 199 -16.86 -7.37 22.08
C GLN A 199 -15.77 -7.01 23.12
N THR A 200 -14.52 -6.88 22.70
CA THR A 200 -13.39 -6.60 23.61
C THR A 200 -13.31 -5.13 24.01
N TYR A 201 -14.00 -4.24 23.29
CA TYR A 201 -14.02 -2.81 23.56
C TYR A 201 -15.45 -2.30 23.69
N ALA A 202 -15.63 -1.29 24.55
CA ALA A 202 -16.81 -0.45 24.61
C ALA A 202 -16.56 0.87 23.86
N VAL A 203 -17.65 1.51 23.40
CA VAL A 203 -17.61 2.84 22.79
C VAL A 203 -16.92 3.83 23.73
N GLY A 204 -16.02 4.66 23.19
CA GLY A 204 -15.21 5.62 23.94
C GLY A 204 -13.88 5.09 24.47
N GLN A 205 -13.63 3.77 24.42
CA GLN A 205 -12.32 3.23 24.81
C GLN A 205 -11.28 3.45 23.72
N ARG A 206 -10.01 3.60 24.13
CA ARG A 206 -8.88 3.64 23.19
C ARG A 206 -8.50 2.22 22.77
N LEU A 207 -8.55 1.96 21.48
CA LEU A 207 -8.09 0.72 20.86
C LEU A 207 -6.63 0.46 21.23
N VAL A 208 -6.29 -0.80 21.51
CA VAL A 208 -4.90 -1.26 21.63
C VAL A 208 -4.60 -2.25 20.50
N VAL A 209 -3.70 -1.86 19.59
CA VAL A 209 -3.24 -2.73 18.51
C VAL A 209 -2.05 -3.55 18.99
N ARG A 210 -2.16 -4.88 18.91
CA ARG A 210 -1.09 -5.81 19.28
C ARG A 210 -0.24 -6.21 18.08
N VAL A 211 1.01 -6.59 18.32
CA VAL A 211 1.96 -7.03 17.28
C VAL A 211 1.41 -8.24 16.50
N GLU A 212 0.77 -9.17 17.20
CA GLU A 212 0.16 -10.37 16.63
C GLU A 212 -0.99 -10.03 15.68
N ALA A 213 -1.77 -8.99 15.99
CA ALA A 213 -2.83 -8.50 15.12
C ALA A 213 -2.27 -7.94 13.80
N VAL A 214 -1.13 -7.24 13.86
CA VAL A 214 -0.46 -6.74 12.65
C VAL A 214 0.12 -7.90 11.83
N HIS A 215 0.76 -8.88 12.47
CA HIS A 215 1.22 -10.10 11.78
C HIS A 215 0.07 -10.85 11.11
N ARG A 216 -1.06 -10.99 11.81
CA ARG A 216 -2.27 -11.61 11.27
C ARG A 216 -2.78 -10.83 10.05
N THR A 217 -2.87 -9.51 10.15
CA THR A 217 -3.26 -8.63 9.03
C THR A 217 -2.34 -8.86 7.82
N VAL A 218 -1.01 -8.82 8.03
CA VAL A 218 -0.01 -9.05 6.99
C VAL A 218 -0.23 -10.38 6.28
N ASN A 219 -0.49 -11.45 7.03
CA ASN A 219 -0.71 -12.79 6.47
C ASN A 219 -2.02 -12.86 5.68
N LEU A 220 -3.10 -12.29 6.20
CA LEU A 220 -4.41 -12.26 5.54
C LEU A 220 -4.37 -11.47 4.23
N VAL A 221 -3.81 -10.26 4.24
CA VAL A 221 -3.71 -9.46 3.01
C VAL A 221 -2.79 -10.12 1.99
N SER A 222 -1.70 -10.77 2.43
CA SER A 222 -0.80 -11.50 1.53
C SER A 222 -1.51 -12.71 0.88
N LYS A 223 -2.27 -13.47 1.67
CA LYS A 223 -3.09 -14.59 1.18
C LYS A 223 -4.12 -14.09 0.17
N LEU A 224 -4.89 -13.07 0.54
CA LEU A 224 -5.94 -12.52 -0.31
C LEU A 224 -5.38 -11.95 -1.62
N THR A 225 -4.27 -11.20 -1.56
CA THR A 225 -3.59 -10.72 -2.78
C THR A 225 -3.14 -11.87 -3.66
N ASN A 226 -2.61 -12.97 -3.10
CA ASN A 226 -2.21 -14.14 -3.87
C ASN A 226 -3.39 -14.85 -4.53
N GLU A 227 -4.54 -14.95 -3.86
CA GLU A 227 -5.74 -15.51 -4.48
C GLU A 227 -6.29 -14.61 -5.58
N LEU A 228 -6.34 -13.29 -5.37
CA LEU A 228 -6.77 -12.33 -6.39
C LEU A 228 -5.87 -12.36 -7.64
N ARG A 229 -4.56 -12.55 -7.48
CA ARG A 229 -3.62 -12.71 -8.61
C ARG A 229 -3.97 -13.87 -9.54
N LYS A 230 -4.54 -14.95 -9.01
CA LYS A 230 -4.92 -16.12 -9.82
C LYS A 230 -6.19 -15.88 -10.64
N LEU A 231 -6.93 -14.81 -10.33
CA LEU A 231 -8.22 -14.48 -10.94
C LEU A 231 -8.14 -13.40 -12.02
N VAL A 232 -6.97 -12.77 -12.21
CA VAL A 232 -6.77 -11.63 -13.12
C VAL A 232 -5.73 -11.90 -14.20
#